data_AF-A0AAV7EH02-F1
#
_entry.id   AF-A0AAV7EH02-F1
#
_cell.length_a   1.000
_cell.length_b   1.000
_cell.length_c   1.000
_cell.angle_alpha   90.00
_cell.angle_beta   90.00
_cell.angle_gamma   90.00
#
_symmetry.space_group_name_H-M   'P 1'
#
loop_
_entity.id
_entity.type
_entity.pdbx_description
1 polymer ?
#
loop_
_entity_poly.entity_id
_entity_poly.type
_entity_poly.pdbx_seq_one_letter_code
_entity_poly.pdbx_strand_id
1 'polypeptide(L)'
;MEPPEKVATEFTNAAETLLENKNYVGAWCLMSKASKLFPDNERVSELLILSGILSVTTNLKMKSYGIDWYDVVMVSPSYDIAKVKGHCLELKNCLELFADRFEEVGNALRLVNEASVVLSNRSKRTKFDLERNAGLQVSEKLTSSRENDETCSNSSDNDIAQASLGRRFSQRIAKRKLANAEGCKLSTQSEKVFMYLSSIKKRDVTAASKPLIQDEGSERPCPLNILVKSPSKRSYDSIGGQVDSLSSVVPKRFYSDVENLSKDEQEKQEKEYLAKTNNFVSALQHSKDLRPICSDDDLVLDQNRCLSPELRALRDQLFSAVPQNPHYYPLEVHGSEIREGMKLGLDIAFVLLSEKIRNVDPINFREGKDGFGNHLSELETMGYNVSKLRERLNSLDSIWKKEEVVLDTIASLQAEVKDEMAELDAATKKVNRLKTHITELSNEMNQTKDEMESTKSHINNCRSKIEETLTRATKKRRKAYKLESDFASVAQSQWL
;
A
#
# COMPACT_ATOMS: atom_id res chain seq x y z
N MET A 1 -8.47 -33.52 34.96
CA MET A 1 -7.66 -32.69 34.05
C MET A 1 -6.95 -33.64 33.11
N GLU A 2 -7.17 -33.51 31.80
CA GLU A 2 -6.39 -34.29 30.84
C GLU A 2 -4.92 -33.86 30.86
N PRO A 3 -3.98 -34.76 30.51
CA PRO A 3 -2.58 -34.42 30.43
C PRO A 3 -2.36 -33.29 29.42
N PRO A 4 -1.54 -32.27 29.76
CA PRO A 4 -1.28 -31.13 28.86
C PRO A 4 -0.73 -31.54 27.49
N GLU A 5 -0.02 -32.67 27.41
CA GLU A 5 0.47 -33.24 26.15
C GLU A 5 -0.65 -33.74 25.22
N LYS A 6 -1.72 -34.34 25.78
CA LYS A 6 -2.86 -34.81 24.98
C LYS A 6 -3.60 -33.63 24.35
N VAL A 7 -3.84 -32.58 25.14
CA VAL A 7 -4.50 -31.36 24.68
C VAL A 7 -3.67 -30.68 23.58
N ALA A 8 -2.34 -30.57 23.76
CA ALA A 8 -1.47 -30.04 22.71
C ALA A 8 -1.56 -30.84 21.40
N THR A 9 -1.67 -32.17 21.50
CA THR A 9 -1.78 -33.08 20.34
C THR A 9 -3.09 -32.87 19.58
N GLU A 10 -4.20 -32.63 20.27
CA GLU A 10 -5.48 -32.30 19.64
C GLU A 10 -5.41 -30.99 18.86
N PHE A 11 -4.78 -29.95 19.43
CA PHE A 11 -4.54 -28.69 18.74
C PHE A 11 -3.70 -28.90 17.47
N THR A 12 -2.59 -29.65 17.55
CA THR A 12 -1.72 -29.89 16.40
C THR A 12 -2.42 -30.70 15.31
N ASN A 13 -3.18 -31.74 15.67
CA ASN A 13 -3.94 -32.54 14.70
C ASN A 13 -4.99 -31.69 13.97
N ALA A 14 -5.74 -30.87 14.71
CA ALA A 14 -6.72 -29.97 14.12
C ALA A 14 -6.06 -28.91 13.21
N ALA A 15 -4.87 -28.41 13.57
CA ALA A 15 -4.12 -27.49 12.71
C ALA A 15 -3.63 -28.17 11.43
N GLU A 16 -3.14 -29.40 11.51
CA GLU A 16 -2.73 -30.17 10.32
C GLU A 16 -3.91 -30.40 9.37
N THR A 17 -5.09 -30.75 9.87
CA THR A 17 -6.30 -30.85 9.05
C THR A 17 -6.67 -29.52 8.39
N LEU A 18 -6.47 -28.38 9.07
CA LEU A 18 -6.69 -27.07 8.46
C LEU A 18 -5.66 -26.75 7.37
N LEU A 19 -4.40 -27.14 7.56
CA LEU A 19 -3.33 -26.98 6.58
C LEU A 19 -3.60 -27.81 5.31
N GLU A 20 -4.05 -29.06 5.47
CA GLU A 20 -4.44 -29.95 4.36
C GLU A 20 -5.62 -29.38 3.55
N ASN A 21 -6.55 -28.72 4.23
CA ASN A 21 -7.66 -28.01 3.61
C ASN A 21 -7.29 -26.61 3.09
N LYS A 22 -6.00 -26.26 3.06
CA LYS A 22 -5.45 -24.95 2.64
C LYS A 22 -6.00 -23.76 3.42
N ASN A 23 -6.53 -24.00 4.61
CA ASN A 23 -7.00 -22.97 5.54
C ASN A 23 -5.86 -22.52 6.46
N TYR A 24 -4.85 -21.88 5.87
CA TYR A 24 -3.63 -21.45 6.59
C TYR A 24 -3.91 -20.41 7.68
N VAL A 25 -4.86 -19.51 7.45
CA VAL A 25 -5.29 -18.47 8.41
C VAL A 25 -5.95 -19.12 9.63
N GLY A 26 -6.82 -20.10 9.41
CA GLY A 26 -7.46 -20.87 10.48
C GLY A 26 -6.43 -21.65 11.31
N ALA A 27 -5.50 -22.34 10.63
CA ALA A 27 -4.40 -23.06 11.28
C ALA A 27 -3.54 -22.14 12.14
N TRP A 28 -3.17 -20.96 11.62
CA TRP A 28 -2.38 -19.97 12.35
C TRP A 28 -3.11 -19.42 13.58
N CYS A 29 -4.40 -19.11 13.44
CA CYS A 29 -5.22 -18.61 14.56
C CYS A 29 -5.31 -19.64 15.69
N LEU A 30 -5.48 -20.92 15.33
CA LEU A 30 -5.50 -22.03 16.26
C LEU A 30 -4.14 -22.21 16.97
N MET A 31 -3.05 -22.24 16.20
CA MET A 31 -1.69 -22.38 16.75
C MET A 31 -1.25 -21.18 17.58
N SER A 32 -1.73 -19.97 17.28
CA SER A 32 -1.46 -18.77 18.08
C SER A 32 -2.13 -18.82 19.46
N LYS A 33 -3.25 -19.54 19.58
CA LYS A 33 -3.88 -19.83 20.88
C LYS A 33 -3.12 -20.94 21.60
N ALA A 34 -2.78 -22.02 20.89
CA ALA A 34 -2.04 -23.15 21.44
C ALA A 34 -0.65 -22.73 21.97
N SER A 35 0.08 -21.86 21.28
CA SER A 35 1.42 -21.41 21.71
C SER A 35 1.41 -20.59 23.01
N LYS A 36 0.28 -19.98 23.37
CA LYS A 36 0.09 -19.31 24.66
C LYS A 36 -0.12 -20.31 25.80
N LEU A 37 -0.72 -21.46 25.49
CA LEU A 37 -1.00 -22.52 26.45
C LEU A 37 0.20 -23.47 26.60
N PHE A 38 0.95 -23.68 25.52
CA PHE A 38 2.04 -24.64 25.40
C PHE A 38 3.29 -23.97 24.77
N PRO A 39 3.90 -22.97 25.42
CA PRO A 39 5.02 -22.20 24.85
C PRO A 39 6.28 -23.04 24.59
N ASP A 40 6.47 -24.13 25.34
CA ASP A 40 7.65 -25.00 25.22
C ASP A 40 7.45 -26.16 24.24
N ASN A 41 6.27 -26.27 23.61
CA ASN A 41 5.98 -27.34 22.65
C ASN A 41 6.54 -26.98 21.26
N GLU A 42 7.51 -27.78 20.81
CA GLU A 42 8.20 -27.58 19.53
C GLU A 42 7.24 -27.72 18.35
N ARG A 43 6.37 -28.73 18.35
CA ARG A 43 5.42 -28.98 17.26
C ARG A 43 4.40 -27.85 17.09
N VAL A 44 3.92 -27.28 18.19
CA VAL A 44 3.04 -26.11 18.18
C VAL A 44 3.76 -24.90 17.56
N SER A 45 5.05 -24.73 17.87
CA SER A 45 5.85 -23.63 17.32
C SER A 45 6.14 -23.81 15.83
N GLU A 46 6.48 -25.02 15.40
CA GLU A 46 6.67 -25.38 13.98
C GLU A 46 5.41 -25.09 13.16
N LEU A 47 4.25 -25.61 13.61
CA LEU A 47 2.98 -25.43 12.90
C LEU A 47 2.52 -23.97 12.92
N LEU A 48 2.85 -23.19 13.96
CA LEU A 48 2.60 -21.75 13.99
C LEU A 48 3.42 -21.01 12.92
N ILE A 49 4.70 -21.35 12.78
CA ILE A 49 5.59 -20.75 11.77
C ILE A 49 5.11 -21.14 10.36
N LEU A 50 4.89 -22.44 10.12
CA LEU A 50 4.45 -22.98 8.84
C LEU A 50 3.15 -22.32 8.38
N SER A 51 2.11 -22.34 9.22
CA SER A 51 0.81 -21.74 8.91
C SER A 51 0.89 -20.24 8.68
N GLY A 52 1.76 -19.53 9.42
CA GLY A 52 1.99 -18.10 9.27
C GLY A 52 2.60 -17.75 7.92
N ILE A 53 3.68 -18.45 7.54
CA ILE A 53 4.35 -18.23 6.25
C ILE A 53 3.40 -18.61 5.11
N LEU A 54 2.80 -19.80 5.14
CA LEU A 54 1.91 -20.25 4.07
C LEU A 54 0.72 -19.30 3.88
N SER A 55 0.16 -18.77 4.97
CA SER A 55 -0.90 -17.75 4.91
C SER A 55 -0.48 -16.52 4.10
N VAL A 56 0.75 -16.03 4.31
CA VAL A 56 1.29 -14.87 3.58
C VAL A 56 1.67 -15.23 2.15
N THR A 57 2.40 -16.32 1.94
CA THR A 57 3.01 -16.65 0.64
C THR A 57 2.01 -17.14 -0.40
N THR A 58 0.91 -17.78 0.03
CA THR A 58 -0.16 -18.24 -0.87
C THR A 58 -1.13 -17.13 -1.25
N ASN A 59 -1.21 -16.07 -0.44
CA ASN A 59 -2.11 -14.94 -0.64
C ASN A 59 -1.37 -13.64 -0.96
N LEU A 60 -0.20 -13.72 -1.61
CA LEU A 60 0.56 -12.54 -2.00
C LEU A 60 -0.25 -11.70 -3.00
N LYS A 61 -0.90 -10.65 -2.50
CA LYS A 61 -1.45 -9.58 -3.33
C LYS A 61 -0.29 -8.69 -3.78
N MET A 62 -0.11 -8.55 -5.08
CA MET A 62 0.89 -7.65 -5.65
C MET A 62 0.55 -6.21 -5.23
N LYS A 63 1.38 -5.62 -4.36
CA LYS A 63 1.28 -4.21 -3.98
C LYS A 63 1.94 -3.36 -5.07
N SER A 64 1.74 -2.04 -5.02
CA SER A 64 2.37 -1.08 -5.95
C SER A 64 3.91 -1.16 -5.97
N TYR A 65 4.51 -1.66 -4.90
CA TYR A 65 5.96 -1.87 -4.72
C TYR A 65 6.38 -3.35 -4.79
N GLY A 66 5.50 -4.24 -5.27
CA GLY A 66 5.76 -5.68 -5.37
C GLY A 66 5.54 -6.44 -4.05
N ILE A 67 6.32 -7.50 -3.86
CA ILE A 67 6.24 -8.39 -2.69
C ILE A 67 6.83 -7.69 -1.47
N ASP A 68 6.08 -7.66 -0.36
CA ASP A 68 6.59 -7.14 0.90
C ASP A 68 7.44 -8.19 1.61
N TRP A 69 8.77 -8.09 1.46
CA TRP A 69 9.69 -9.07 2.04
C TRP A 69 9.60 -9.17 3.57
N TYR A 70 9.17 -8.11 4.27
CA TYR A 70 8.98 -8.15 5.72
C TYR A 70 7.79 -9.02 6.14
N ASP A 71 6.72 -9.02 5.34
CA ASP A 71 5.56 -9.88 5.56
C ASP A 71 5.94 -11.35 5.34
N VAL A 72 6.73 -11.65 4.30
CA VAL A 72 7.19 -13.02 3.98
C VAL A 72 8.01 -13.64 5.11
N VAL A 73 8.94 -12.88 5.71
CA VAL A 73 9.77 -13.38 6.83
C VAL A 73 9.14 -13.12 8.21
N MET A 74 7.94 -12.54 8.27
CA MET A 74 7.20 -12.24 9.50
C MET A 74 7.99 -11.37 10.51
N VAL A 75 8.67 -10.32 10.03
CA VAL A 75 9.41 -9.37 10.89
C VAL A 75 9.01 -7.92 10.63
N SER A 76 9.30 -7.03 11.58
CA SER A 76 9.09 -5.58 11.41
C SER A 76 10.14 -4.98 10.46
N PRO A 77 9.84 -3.89 9.71
CA PRO A 77 10.84 -3.10 8.99
C PRO A 77 12.01 -2.60 9.86
N SER A 78 11.79 -2.48 11.18
CA SER A 78 12.81 -2.11 12.16
C SER A 78 13.70 -3.28 12.62
N TYR A 79 13.52 -4.49 12.08
CA TYR A 79 14.24 -5.68 12.52
C TYR A 79 15.73 -5.57 12.21
N ASP A 80 16.58 -5.94 13.17
CA ASP A 80 18.04 -5.80 13.06
C ASP A 80 18.60 -6.58 11.86
N ILE A 81 19.27 -5.86 10.96
CA ILE A 81 19.87 -6.43 9.74
C ILE A 81 20.87 -7.55 10.04
N ALA A 82 21.59 -7.48 11.16
CA ALA A 82 22.56 -8.51 11.54
C ALA A 82 21.89 -9.85 11.89
N LYS A 83 20.60 -9.81 12.28
CA LYS A 83 19.84 -11.00 12.70
C LYS A 83 18.97 -11.60 11.59
N VAL A 84 18.68 -10.83 10.53
CA VAL A 84 17.81 -11.26 9.42
C VAL A 84 18.25 -12.59 8.84
N LYS A 85 19.55 -12.76 8.57
CA LYS A 85 20.06 -13.98 7.95
C LYS A 85 19.86 -15.22 8.82
N GLY A 86 20.04 -15.07 10.14
CA GLY A 86 19.78 -16.13 11.12
C GLY A 86 18.30 -16.50 11.18
N HIS A 87 17.43 -15.50 11.27
CA HIS A 87 15.98 -15.67 11.27
C HIS A 87 15.48 -16.37 10.00
N CYS A 88 15.94 -15.95 8.82
CA CYS A 88 15.55 -16.60 7.56
C CYS A 88 16.00 -18.06 7.48
N LEU A 89 17.15 -18.40 8.09
CA LEU A 89 17.62 -19.78 8.17
C LEU A 89 16.73 -20.62 9.09
N GLU A 90 16.28 -20.07 10.22
CA GLU A 90 15.34 -20.75 11.12
C GLU A 90 14.00 -21.02 10.43
N LEU A 91 13.45 -20.04 9.72
CA LEU A 91 12.22 -20.23 8.93
C LEU A 91 12.40 -21.29 7.85
N LYS A 92 13.55 -21.26 7.14
CA LYS A 92 13.88 -22.24 6.11
C LYS A 92 13.93 -23.66 6.67
N ASN A 93 14.65 -23.86 7.77
CA ASN A 93 14.74 -25.17 8.43
C ASN A 93 13.36 -25.67 8.86
N CYS A 94 12.52 -24.79 9.43
CA CYS A 94 11.16 -25.14 9.80
C CYS A 94 10.32 -25.56 8.59
N LEU A 95 10.42 -24.85 7.46
CA LEU A 95 9.70 -25.18 6.23
C LEU A 95 10.17 -26.51 5.62
N GLU A 96 11.47 -26.79 5.65
CA GLU A 96 12.05 -28.03 5.11
C GLU A 96 11.51 -29.29 5.81
N LEU A 97 11.10 -29.20 7.08
CA LEU A 97 10.45 -30.29 7.82
C LEU A 97 9.10 -30.73 7.22
N PHE A 98 8.50 -29.92 6.34
CA PHE A 98 7.18 -30.15 5.77
C PHE A 98 7.16 -30.10 4.23
N ALA A 99 8.33 -30.03 3.59
CA ALA A 99 8.45 -29.87 2.14
C ALA A 99 7.91 -31.06 1.34
N ASP A 100 7.85 -32.24 1.95
CA ASP A 100 7.27 -33.47 1.39
C ASP A 100 5.75 -33.55 1.56
N ARG A 101 5.18 -32.85 2.56
CA ARG A 101 3.76 -32.91 2.91
C ARG A 101 2.90 -31.86 2.23
N PHE A 102 3.44 -30.68 1.95
CA PHE A 102 2.67 -29.57 1.38
C PHE A 102 3.39 -28.97 0.18
N GLU A 103 2.77 -29.03 -1.00
CA GLU A 103 3.32 -28.51 -2.25
C GLU A 103 3.65 -27.00 -2.16
N GLU A 104 2.85 -26.25 -1.39
CA GLU A 104 2.99 -24.80 -1.24
C GLU A 104 4.29 -24.40 -0.52
N VAL A 105 4.90 -25.32 0.22
CA VAL A 105 6.16 -25.09 0.94
C VAL A 105 7.31 -24.80 -0.02
N GLY A 106 7.31 -25.40 -1.21
CA GLY A 106 8.34 -25.13 -2.23
C GLY A 106 8.38 -23.66 -2.64
N ASN A 107 7.20 -23.06 -2.85
CA ASN A 107 7.10 -21.63 -3.16
C ASN A 107 7.47 -20.76 -1.96
N ALA A 108 7.05 -21.13 -0.76
CA ALA A 108 7.40 -20.41 0.47
C ALA A 108 8.92 -20.39 0.71
N LEU A 109 9.60 -21.54 0.53
CA LEU A 109 11.06 -21.65 0.62
C LEU A 109 11.76 -20.72 -0.39
N ARG A 110 11.29 -20.67 -1.64
CA ARG A 110 11.82 -19.75 -2.65
C ARG A 110 11.72 -18.29 -2.19
N LEU A 111 10.54 -17.87 -1.74
CA LEU A 111 10.28 -16.51 -1.30
C LEU A 111 11.08 -16.11 -0.07
N VAL A 112 11.25 -17.02 0.91
CA VAL A 112 12.10 -16.78 2.09
C VAL A 112 13.57 -16.62 1.70
N ASN A 113 14.06 -17.40 0.71
CA ASN A 113 15.42 -17.23 0.20
C ASN A 113 15.61 -15.88 -0.50
N GLU A 114 14.65 -15.46 -1.33
CA GLU A 114 14.68 -14.15 -1.99
C GLU A 114 14.63 -13.00 -0.97
N ALA A 115 13.75 -13.09 0.02
CA ALA A 115 13.66 -12.14 1.13
C ALA A 115 15.00 -12.02 1.88
N SER A 116 15.67 -13.16 2.15
CA SER A 116 16.97 -13.19 2.80
C SER A 116 18.05 -12.46 2.00
N VAL A 117 18.07 -12.62 0.68
CA VAL A 117 19.02 -11.93 -0.22
C VAL A 117 18.80 -10.41 -0.22
N VAL A 118 17.55 -9.96 -0.18
CA VAL A 118 17.21 -8.53 -0.16
C VAL A 118 17.47 -7.92 1.21
N LEU A 119 16.90 -8.51 2.27
CA LEU A 119 16.88 -7.93 3.62
C LEU A 119 18.21 -8.07 4.38
N SER A 120 19.04 -9.08 4.05
CA SER A 120 20.35 -9.23 4.71
C SER A 120 21.42 -8.28 4.13
N ASN A 121 21.20 -7.73 2.94
CA ASN A 121 22.13 -6.81 2.30
C ASN A 121 21.70 -5.36 2.54
N ARG A 122 22.58 -4.55 3.16
CA ARG A 122 22.26 -3.18 3.55
C ARG A 122 21.80 -2.31 2.38
N SER A 123 22.50 -2.38 1.26
CA SER A 123 22.18 -1.56 0.08
C SER A 123 20.88 -2.01 -0.58
N LYS A 124 20.65 -3.33 -0.72
CA LYS A 124 19.41 -3.87 -1.30
C LYS A 124 18.20 -3.57 -0.41
N ARG A 125 18.34 -3.74 0.91
CA ARG A 125 17.30 -3.42 1.89
C ARG A 125 16.95 -1.95 1.87
N THR A 126 17.94 -1.05 1.84
CA THR A 126 17.70 0.40 1.75
C THR A 126 16.93 0.76 0.48
N LYS A 127 17.34 0.21 -0.67
CA LYS A 127 16.63 0.42 -1.94
C LYS A 127 15.18 -0.08 -1.87
N PHE A 128 14.99 -1.29 -1.36
CA PHE A 128 13.66 -1.87 -1.17
C PHE A 128 12.80 -1.04 -0.21
N ASP A 129 13.36 -0.56 0.90
CA ASP A 129 12.64 0.26 1.87
C ASP A 129 12.18 1.59 1.25
N LEU A 130 12.99 2.20 0.38
CA LEU A 130 12.61 3.40 -0.37
C LEU A 130 11.43 3.12 -1.31
N GLU A 131 11.52 2.07 -2.13
CA GLU A 131 10.45 1.65 -3.06
C GLU A 131 9.16 1.28 -2.31
N ARG A 132 9.29 0.55 -1.21
CA ARG A 132 8.20 0.15 -0.31
C ARG A 132 7.51 1.37 0.29
N ASN A 133 8.26 2.33 0.83
CA ASN A 133 7.69 3.51 1.44
C ASN A 133 7.01 4.42 0.40
N ALA A 134 7.59 4.56 -0.78
CA ALA A 134 6.96 5.28 -1.90
C ALA A 134 5.64 4.61 -2.33
N GLY A 135 5.62 3.29 -2.46
CA GLY A 135 4.42 2.55 -2.82
C GLY A 135 3.33 2.58 -1.73
N LEU A 136 3.72 2.57 -0.45
CA LEU A 136 2.79 2.70 0.68
C LEU A 136 2.11 4.07 0.69
N GLN A 137 2.85 5.16 0.46
CA GLN A 137 2.31 6.52 0.34
C GLN A 137 1.23 6.62 -0.76
N VAL A 138 1.43 5.92 -1.89
CA VAL A 138 0.45 5.83 -2.97
C VAL A 138 -0.79 5.04 -2.53
N SER A 139 -0.61 3.92 -1.83
CA SER A 139 -1.73 3.09 -1.34
C SER A 139 -2.52 3.75 -0.21
N GLU A 140 -1.87 4.50 0.67
CA GLU A 140 -2.49 5.17 1.82
C GLU A 140 -3.28 6.42 1.39
N LYS A 141 -2.85 7.10 0.32
CA LYS A 141 -3.68 8.09 -0.40
C LYS A 141 -4.93 7.49 -1.03
N LEU A 142 -4.89 6.24 -1.49
CA LEU A 142 -6.05 5.54 -2.06
C LEU A 142 -7.01 4.99 -0.99
N THR A 143 -6.52 4.69 0.22
CA THR A 143 -7.35 4.15 1.32
C THR A 143 -7.87 5.21 2.29
N SER A 144 -7.19 6.34 2.47
CA SER A 144 -7.67 7.44 3.34
C SER A 144 -8.89 8.17 2.78
N SER A 145 -9.15 8.08 1.47
CA SER A 145 -10.40 8.52 0.85
C SER A 145 -11.60 7.62 1.16
N ARG A 146 -11.38 6.43 1.76
CA ARG A 146 -12.42 5.42 2.05
C ARG A 146 -12.86 5.35 3.52
N GLU A 147 -12.20 6.03 4.46
CA GLU A 147 -12.39 5.76 5.90
C GLU A 147 -13.48 6.60 6.61
N ASN A 148 -14.34 7.34 5.91
CA ASN A 148 -15.42 8.13 6.55
C ASN A 148 -16.85 7.68 6.21
N ASP A 149 -17.06 6.42 5.84
CA ASP A 149 -18.38 5.80 6.00
C ASP A 149 -18.23 4.27 6.04
N GLU A 150 -18.33 3.68 7.23
CA GLU A 150 -18.72 2.28 7.34
C GLU A 150 -19.84 2.15 8.38
N THR A 151 -21.03 1.79 7.88
CA THR A 151 -21.80 0.73 8.52
C THR A 151 -22.05 -0.39 7.49
N CYS A 152 -21.55 -1.58 7.88
CA CYS A 152 -21.67 -2.94 7.37
C CYS A 152 -22.63 -3.26 6.20
N SER A 153 -22.19 -4.13 5.27
CA SER A 153 -22.24 -5.60 5.47
C SER A 153 -21.69 -6.41 4.28
N ASN A 154 -21.01 -7.50 4.63
CA ASN A 154 -20.79 -8.76 3.90
C ASN A 154 -19.84 -8.77 2.70
N SER A 155 -18.54 -8.88 2.99
CA SER A 155 -17.54 -9.50 2.12
C SER A 155 -16.87 -10.66 2.86
N SER A 156 -16.59 -11.75 2.15
CA SER A 156 -16.16 -13.06 2.67
C SER A 156 -15.07 -13.01 3.75
N ASP A 157 -15.19 -13.90 4.73
CA ASP A 157 -14.37 -13.98 5.95
C ASP A 157 -12.85 -14.11 5.72
N ASN A 158 -12.40 -14.42 4.50
CA ASN A 158 -10.99 -14.54 4.16
C ASN A 158 -10.28 -13.18 3.96
N ASP A 159 -10.97 -12.15 3.46
CA ASP A 159 -10.34 -10.85 3.16
C ASP A 159 -10.16 -9.97 4.41
N ILE A 160 -11.05 -10.12 5.40
CA ILE A 160 -11.02 -9.36 6.67
C ILE A 160 -9.90 -9.88 7.59
N ALA A 161 -9.59 -11.18 7.53
CA ALA A 161 -8.51 -11.79 8.32
C ALA A 161 -7.11 -11.39 7.82
N GLN A 162 -6.92 -11.25 6.50
CA GLN A 162 -5.66 -10.81 5.89
C GLN A 162 -5.32 -9.34 6.21
N ALA A 163 -6.32 -8.45 6.20
CA ALA A 163 -6.13 -7.05 6.60
C ALA A 163 -5.74 -6.90 8.08
N SER A 164 -6.11 -7.86 8.93
CA SER A 164 -5.85 -7.86 10.37
C SER A 164 -4.46 -8.39 10.75
N LEU A 165 -3.86 -9.31 10.00
CA LEU A 165 -2.57 -9.93 10.37
C LEU A 165 -1.38 -8.98 10.15
N GLY A 166 -1.29 -8.34 8.98
CA GLY A 166 -0.23 -7.35 8.68
C GLY A 166 -0.38 -6.03 9.45
N ARG A 167 -1.63 -5.57 9.67
CA ARG A 167 -1.90 -4.35 10.47
C ARG A 167 -1.67 -4.56 11.97
N ARG A 168 -2.03 -5.71 12.57
CA ARG A 168 -1.88 -5.94 14.01
C ARG A 168 -0.43 -6.14 14.46
N PHE A 169 0.46 -6.61 13.59
CA PHE A 169 1.90 -6.69 13.87
C PHE A 169 2.57 -5.30 13.79
N SER A 170 2.17 -4.47 12.83
CA SER A 170 2.73 -3.13 12.58
C SER A 170 2.18 -2.02 13.50
N GLN A 171 0.86 -2.03 13.79
CA GLN A 171 0.20 -0.97 14.57
C GLN A 171 0.44 -1.06 16.09
N ARG A 172 0.87 -2.22 16.62
CA ARG A 172 1.24 -2.36 18.05
C ARG A 172 2.54 -1.64 18.43
N ILE A 173 3.39 -1.27 17.46
CA ILE A 173 4.64 -0.53 17.69
C ILE A 173 4.41 0.98 17.50
N ALA A 174 3.55 1.41 16.58
CA ALA A 174 3.26 2.84 16.36
C ALA A 174 2.56 3.49 17.57
N LYS A 175 1.65 2.79 18.25
CA LYS A 175 1.04 3.27 19.51
C LYS A 175 2.04 3.36 20.68
N ARG A 176 3.23 2.75 20.59
CA ARG A 176 4.31 2.90 21.60
C ARG A 176 5.13 4.18 21.43
N LYS A 177 5.09 4.85 20.26
CA LYS A 177 5.76 6.15 20.09
C LYS A 177 5.01 7.31 20.77
N LEU A 178 3.68 7.23 20.90
CA LEU A 178 2.92 8.21 21.70
C LEU A 178 2.96 7.92 23.21
N ALA A 179 3.00 6.65 23.62
CA ALA A 179 3.05 6.28 25.05
C ALA A 179 4.43 6.52 25.70
N ASN A 180 5.51 6.66 24.93
CA ASN A 180 6.85 6.93 25.47
C ASN A 180 7.13 8.42 25.76
N ALA A 181 6.16 9.32 25.52
CA ALA A 181 6.24 10.71 25.93
C ALA A 181 5.76 10.94 27.39
N GLU A 182 5.09 9.96 28.00
CA GLU A 182 4.63 10.04 29.38
C GLU A 182 5.16 8.83 30.15
N GLY A 183 6.11 9.09 31.04
CA GLY A 183 6.87 8.07 31.74
C GLY A 183 5.98 7.09 32.52
N CYS A 184 6.02 5.82 32.14
CA CYS A 184 5.58 4.73 33.00
C CYS A 184 6.32 3.42 32.66
N LYS A 185 7.04 2.86 33.63
CA LYS A 185 7.74 1.57 33.53
C LYS A 185 6.72 0.44 33.61
N LEU A 186 6.43 -0.24 32.51
CA LEU A 186 5.75 -1.55 32.54
C LEU A 186 6.33 -2.51 31.49
N SER A 187 6.76 -3.66 32.01
CA SER A 187 7.25 -4.88 31.35
C SER A 187 6.29 -5.38 30.26
N THR A 188 6.79 -5.77 29.07
CA THR A 188 5.92 -6.32 28.01
C THR A 188 6.46 -7.54 27.25
N GLN A 189 5.54 -8.50 27.10
CA GLN A 189 5.58 -9.86 26.53
C GLN A 189 6.23 -10.09 25.15
N SER A 190 6.65 -9.06 24.40
CA SER A 190 7.36 -9.27 23.12
C SER A 190 8.78 -9.82 23.32
N GLU A 191 9.33 -9.66 24.52
CA GLU A 191 10.60 -10.27 24.90
C GLU A 191 10.49 -11.78 25.15
N LYS A 192 9.31 -12.35 25.42
CA LYS A 192 9.20 -13.78 25.77
C LYS A 192 9.25 -14.73 24.55
N VAL A 193 8.65 -14.35 23.42
CA VAL A 193 8.82 -15.08 22.14
C VAL A 193 10.26 -14.92 21.62
N PHE A 194 10.86 -13.76 21.88
CA PHE A 194 12.26 -13.47 21.55
C PHE A 194 13.28 -14.19 22.45
N MET A 195 12.95 -14.41 23.74
CA MET A 195 13.75 -15.19 24.69
C MET A 195 13.78 -16.68 24.34
N TYR A 196 12.73 -17.23 23.72
CA TYR A 196 12.69 -18.62 23.28
C TYR A 196 13.66 -18.89 22.12
N LEU A 197 13.66 -18.03 21.07
CA LEU A 197 14.62 -18.10 19.95
C LEU A 197 16.08 -17.88 20.40
N SER A 198 16.29 -17.11 21.48
CA SER A 198 17.61 -16.90 22.09
C SER A 198 18.10 -18.07 22.95
N SER A 199 17.20 -18.94 23.43
CA SER A 199 17.53 -20.00 24.39
C SER A 199 18.06 -21.29 23.75
N ILE A 200 17.94 -21.43 22.43
CA ILE A 200 18.45 -22.57 21.65
C ILE A 200 19.99 -22.54 21.53
N LYS A 201 20.65 -21.43 21.89
CA LYS A 201 22.09 -21.21 21.63
C LYS A 201 23.07 -21.44 22.78
N LYS A 202 22.67 -22.12 23.86
CA LYS A 202 23.63 -22.48 24.94
C LYS A 202 24.00 -23.96 24.90
N ARG A 203 24.92 -24.31 23.99
CA ARG A 203 25.95 -25.33 24.22
C ARG A 203 27.28 -24.80 23.69
N ASP A 204 28.17 -24.54 24.66
CA ASP A 204 29.64 -24.42 24.64
C ASP A 204 30.34 -23.74 23.45
N VAL A 205 30.98 -22.58 23.72
CA VAL A 205 32.46 -22.44 23.74
C VAL A 205 32.80 -21.27 24.68
N THR A 206 33.74 -21.53 25.58
CA THR A 206 34.33 -20.64 26.58
C THR A 206 35.40 -19.70 26.00
N ALA A 207 35.66 -18.62 26.74
CA ALA A 207 36.90 -17.82 26.84
C ALA A 207 36.95 -16.41 26.20
N ALA A 208 36.84 -15.43 27.12
CA ALA A 208 37.73 -14.28 27.35
C ALA A 208 37.90 -13.16 26.28
N SER A 209 37.36 -11.96 26.56
CA SER A 209 38.14 -10.81 27.09
C SER A 209 37.33 -9.50 27.13
N LYS A 210 37.70 -8.62 28.08
CA LYS A 210 37.04 -7.38 28.56
C LYS A 210 37.06 -6.18 27.59
N PRO A 211 36.24 -5.13 27.83
CA PRO A 211 36.20 -3.87 27.07
C PRO A 211 36.90 -2.67 27.77
N LEU A 212 37.22 -1.63 26.99
CA LEU A 212 37.51 -0.23 27.39
C LEU A 212 36.51 0.67 26.59
N ILE A 213 35.64 1.50 27.19
CA ILE A 213 35.84 2.91 27.67
C ILE A 213 36.21 3.83 26.46
N GLN A 214 35.57 4.96 26.09
CA GLN A 214 34.77 6.04 26.71
C GLN A 214 34.11 6.92 25.57
N ASP A 215 32.94 7.57 25.76
CA ASP A 215 32.69 9.05 25.92
C ASP A 215 33.16 9.95 24.74
N GLU A 216 32.56 11.07 24.28
CA GLU A 216 31.43 12.00 24.60
C GLU A 216 30.88 12.50 23.22
N GLY A 217 29.77 13.22 22.99
CA GLY A 217 29.25 14.44 23.61
C GLY A 217 28.78 15.41 22.50
N SER A 218 27.62 16.08 22.71
CA SER A 218 27.17 17.41 22.22
C SER A 218 27.29 17.77 20.71
N GLU A 219 26.37 18.46 20.01
CA GLU A 219 25.67 19.69 20.37
C GLU A 219 24.73 20.09 19.19
N ARG A 220 23.59 20.74 19.46
CA ARG A 220 22.79 21.49 18.46
C ARG A 220 23.36 22.92 18.33
N PRO A 221 23.03 23.69 17.28
CA PRO A 221 21.86 24.59 17.38
C PRO A 221 21.14 24.91 16.03
N CYS A 222 19.89 25.38 16.14
CA CYS A 222 19.18 26.26 15.17
C CYS A 222 19.05 27.66 15.84
N PRO A 223 18.34 28.69 15.29
CA PRO A 223 17.68 28.89 13.98
C PRO A 223 17.91 30.31 13.38
N LEU A 224 17.30 30.63 12.23
CA LEU A 224 17.05 32.04 11.82
C LEU A 224 15.80 32.19 10.93
N ASN A 225 14.95 33.13 11.34
CA ASN A 225 13.74 33.65 10.68
C ASN A 225 14.05 34.51 9.45
N ILE A 226 13.19 34.52 8.43
CA ILE A 226 12.87 35.72 7.62
C ILE A 226 11.38 35.72 7.21
N LEU A 227 10.83 36.92 7.19
CA LEU A 227 9.44 37.37 7.14
C LEU A 227 9.10 38.02 5.77
N VAL A 228 7.79 38.13 5.49
CA VAL A 228 7.04 39.09 4.63
C VAL A 228 6.98 38.87 3.09
N LYS A 229 5.78 38.65 2.52
CA LYS A 229 4.87 39.65 1.86
C LYS A 229 3.80 39.00 0.98
N SER A 230 2.55 39.46 1.14
CA SER A 230 1.41 39.31 0.23
C SER A 230 1.35 40.47 -0.79
N PRO A 231 0.61 40.32 -1.91
CA PRO A 231 -0.58 41.16 -2.17
C PRO A 231 -1.71 40.39 -2.90
N SER A 232 -3.02 40.58 -2.61
CA SER A 232 -4.00 41.64 -2.93
C SER A 232 -4.94 41.33 -4.14
N LYS A 233 -6.18 41.81 -4.00
CA LYS A 233 -7.46 41.51 -4.67
C LYS A 233 -7.70 42.11 -6.08
N ARG A 234 -8.66 41.51 -6.83
CA ARG A 234 -9.68 42.10 -7.77
C ARG A 234 -10.86 41.10 -7.79
N SER A 235 -12.14 41.35 -7.49
CA SER A 235 -13.17 42.33 -7.92
C SER A 235 -13.56 42.25 -9.40
N TYR A 236 -14.79 41.79 -9.68
CA TYR A 236 -15.77 42.39 -10.59
C TYR A 236 -17.20 41.93 -10.26
N ASP A 237 -18.15 42.84 -10.49
CA ASP A 237 -19.54 42.87 -10.05
C ASP A 237 -20.55 42.15 -10.97
N SER A 238 -21.73 41.93 -10.40
CA SER A 238 -23.02 41.49 -10.96
C SER A 238 -23.72 42.54 -11.84
N ILE A 239 -24.48 42.08 -12.85
CA ILE A 239 -25.76 42.64 -13.39
C ILE A 239 -26.48 41.42 -14.04
N GLY A 240 -27.76 41.04 -13.87
CA GLY A 240 -29.02 41.75 -13.63
C GLY A 240 -29.92 41.58 -14.87
N GLY A 241 -31.09 40.93 -14.76
CA GLY A 241 -32.04 40.82 -15.88
C GLY A 241 -33.23 39.89 -15.60
N GLN A 242 -34.44 40.34 -15.97
CA GLN A 242 -35.74 40.05 -15.38
C GLN A 242 -36.66 39.27 -16.35
N VAL A 243 -37.76 38.76 -15.77
CA VAL A 243 -38.84 37.86 -16.23
C VAL A 243 -39.61 38.29 -17.50
N ASP A 244 -40.11 37.33 -18.32
CA ASP A 244 -41.56 37.11 -18.54
C ASP A 244 -41.94 35.98 -19.54
N SER A 245 -43.04 35.32 -19.18
CA SER A 245 -44.09 34.64 -19.98
C SER A 245 -43.93 33.22 -20.57
N LEU A 246 -44.88 32.37 -20.13
CA LEU A 246 -45.23 31.02 -20.53
C LEU A 246 -46.05 30.99 -21.84
N SER A 247 -45.71 30.09 -22.77
CA SER A 247 -46.65 29.25 -23.56
C SER A 247 -45.92 28.54 -24.71
N SER A 248 -45.76 27.21 -24.61
CA SER A 248 -45.98 26.22 -25.68
C SER A 248 -45.12 24.94 -25.50
N VAL A 249 -45.73 23.90 -24.96
CA VAL A 249 -45.90 22.56 -25.58
C VAL A 249 -44.68 21.87 -26.23
N VAL A 250 -44.32 20.72 -25.63
CA VAL A 250 -43.49 19.57 -26.09
C VAL A 250 -41.96 19.68 -25.93
N PRO A 251 -41.32 18.86 -25.06
CA PRO A 251 -39.86 18.74 -25.03
C PRO A 251 -39.33 18.00 -26.25
N LYS A 252 -38.66 18.75 -27.14
CA LYS A 252 -37.77 18.20 -28.16
C LYS A 252 -36.35 18.08 -27.58
N ARG A 253 -35.77 16.88 -27.75
CA ARG A 253 -34.34 16.53 -27.82
C ARG A 253 -33.58 16.23 -26.53
N PHE A 254 -33.55 14.93 -26.20
CA PHE A 254 -32.29 14.18 -26.13
C PHE A 254 -31.67 14.12 -27.54
N TYR A 255 -30.48 14.67 -27.75
CA TYR A 255 -29.51 14.24 -28.77
C TYR A 255 -28.22 15.03 -28.52
N SER A 256 -27.23 14.40 -27.91
CA SER A 256 -25.84 14.88 -27.96
C SER A 256 -24.80 13.76 -27.92
N ASP A 257 -25.14 12.55 -28.36
CA ASP A 257 -24.17 11.44 -28.53
C ASP A 257 -24.39 10.66 -29.84
N VAL A 258 -24.68 11.36 -30.94
CA VAL A 258 -24.64 10.75 -32.28
C VAL A 258 -23.93 11.67 -33.27
N GLU A 259 -22.69 12.00 -32.95
CA GLU A 259 -21.71 12.43 -33.96
C GLU A 259 -20.54 11.47 -33.85
N ASN A 260 -20.62 10.35 -34.60
CA ASN A 260 -19.51 9.52 -35.11
C ASN A 260 -19.92 8.09 -35.54
N LEU A 261 -21.21 7.77 -35.69
CA LEU A 261 -21.64 6.51 -36.30
C LEU A 261 -21.96 6.70 -37.79
N SER A 262 -21.54 5.73 -38.61
CA SER A 262 -21.85 5.72 -40.05
C SER A 262 -23.37 5.69 -40.26
N LYS A 263 -23.86 6.32 -41.34
CA LYS A 263 -25.30 6.30 -41.69
C LYS A 263 -25.87 4.88 -41.77
N ASP A 264 -25.04 3.92 -42.19
CA ASP A 264 -25.44 2.52 -42.29
C ASP A 264 -25.62 1.85 -40.91
N GLU A 265 -24.89 2.32 -39.90
CA GLU A 265 -25.00 1.82 -38.51
C GLU A 265 -26.25 2.38 -37.84
N GLN A 266 -26.59 3.65 -38.10
CA GLN A 266 -27.83 4.26 -37.62
C GLN A 266 -29.06 3.55 -38.19
N GLU A 267 -29.07 3.26 -39.50
CA GLU A 267 -30.19 2.58 -40.15
C GLU A 267 -30.35 1.13 -39.66
N LYS A 268 -29.24 0.46 -39.35
CA LYS A 268 -29.25 -0.89 -38.76
C LYS A 268 -29.82 -0.87 -37.33
N GLN A 269 -29.43 0.11 -36.52
CA GLN A 269 -29.92 0.27 -35.15
C GLN A 269 -31.41 0.62 -35.11
N GLU A 270 -31.87 1.47 -36.04
CA GLU A 270 -33.27 1.87 -36.16
C GLU A 270 -34.15 0.68 -36.63
N LYS A 271 -33.68 -0.12 -37.58
CA LYS A 271 -34.36 -1.38 -37.98
C LYS A 271 -34.43 -2.40 -36.85
N GLU A 272 -33.37 -2.53 -36.06
CA GLU A 272 -33.35 -3.42 -34.90
C GLU A 272 -34.31 -2.95 -33.79
N TYR A 273 -34.38 -1.66 -33.55
CA TYR A 273 -35.32 -1.06 -32.60
C TYR A 273 -36.77 -1.26 -33.05
N LEU A 274 -37.05 -1.03 -34.34
CA LEU A 274 -38.38 -1.21 -34.93
C LEU A 274 -38.83 -2.68 -34.90
N ALA A 275 -37.90 -3.62 -35.08
CA ALA A 275 -38.16 -5.06 -34.94
C ALA A 275 -38.49 -5.45 -33.48
N LYS A 276 -37.79 -4.87 -32.50
CA LYS A 276 -38.06 -5.09 -31.07
C LYS A 276 -39.42 -4.52 -30.65
N THR A 277 -39.79 -3.34 -31.12
CA THR A 277 -41.11 -2.73 -30.84
C THR A 277 -42.25 -3.51 -31.51
N ASN A 278 -42.06 -4.00 -32.73
CA ASN A 278 -43.09 -4.79 -33.42
C ASN A 278 -43.31 -6.15 -32.76
N ASN A 279 -42.28 -6.76 -32.16
CA ASN A 279 -42.44 -7.96 -31.34
C ASN A 279 -43.22 -7.69 -30.05
N PHE A 280 -43.03 -6.52 -29.43
CA PHE A 280 -43.79 -6.11 -28.23
C PHE A 280 -45.27 -5.82 -28.55
N VAL A 281 -45.54 -5.12 -29.66
CA VAL A 281 -46.91 -4.86 -30.13
C VAL A 281 -47.62 -6.15 -30.57
N SER A 282 -46.90 -7.07 -31.21
CA SER A 282 -47.44 -8.39 -31.56
C SER A 282 -47.73 -9.23 -30.31
N ALA A 283 -46.90 -9.16 -29.27
CA ALA A 283 -47.16 -9.82 -27.99
C ALA A 283 -48.41 -9.25 -27.28
N LEU A 284 -48.68 -7.95 -27.42
CA LEU A 284 -49.91 -7.31 -26.93
C LEU A 284 -51.15 -7.73 -27.73
N GLN A 285 -51.03 -7.94 -29.04
CA GLN A 285 -52.15 -8.33 -29.92
C GLN A 285 -52.54 -9.82 -29.82
N HIS A 286 -51.66 -10.69 -29.29
CA HIS A 286 -51.99 -12.10 -29.01
C HIS A 286 -52.67 -12.31 -27.66
N SER A 287 -52.79 -11.26 -26.83
CA SER A 287 -53.60 -11.27 -25.61
C SER A 287 -55.08 -11.05 -25.95
N LYS A 288 -55.73 -12.06 -26.51
CA LYS A 288 -57.18 -12.05 -26.82
C LYS A 288 -58.08 -12.51 -25.66
N ASP A 289 -57.53 -12.71 -24.47
CA ASP A 289 -58.26 -13.22 -23.31
C ASP A 289 -58.60 -12.16 -22.24
N LEU A 290 -58.65 -10.88 -22.60
CA LEU A 290 -59.29 -9.87 -21.75
C LEU A 290 -60.81 -9.96 -21.91
N ARG A 291 -61.43 -10.81 -21.10
CA ARG A 291 -62.88 -10.76 -20.86
C ARG A 291 -63.26 -9.38 -20.30
N PRO A 292 -64.37 -8.77 -20.74
CA PRO A 292 -64.84 -7.52 -20.15
C PRO A 292 -65.32 -7.81 -18.73
N ILE A 293 -64.61 -7.29 -17.73
CA ILE A 293 -65.11 -7.21 -16.36
C ILE A 293 -66.07 -6.01 -16.33
N CYS A 294 -67.28 -6.21 -16.84
CA CYS A 294 -68.44 -5.45 -16.38
C CYS A 294 -69.12 -6.28 -15.32
N SER A 295 -68.91 -5.91 -14.06
CA SER A 295 -69.85 -6.18 -12.99
C SER A 295 -69.75 -4.97 -12.08
N ASP A 296 -70.81 -4.15 -12.14
CA ASP A 296 -71.09 -3.08 -11.19
C ASP A 296 -71.09 -3.70 -9.78
N ASP A 297 -70.19 -3.21 -8.93
CA ASP A 297 -70.24 -3.12 -7.47
C ASP A 297 -68.79 -3.14 -6.92
N ASP A 298 -68.36 -1.97 -6.40
CA ASP A 298 -67.17 -1.75 -5.56
C ASP A 298 -65.79 -2.17 -6.09
N LEU A 299 -65.39 -1.70 -7.28
CA LEU A 299 -63.98 -1.70 -7.71
C LEU A 299 -63.20 -0.58 -7.02
N VAL A 300 -62.91 -0.74 -5.73
CA VAL A 300 -61.68 -0.18 -5.17
C VAL A 300 -60.55 -0.86 -5.95
N LEU A 301 -59.84 -0.11 -6.80
CA LEU A 301 -58.58 -0.57 -7.40
C LEU A 301 -57.65 -0.96 -6.24
N ASP A 302 -57.64 -2.24 -5.89
CA ASP A 302 -56.74 -2.77 -4.88
C ASP A 302 -55.33 -2.55 -5.43
N GLN A 303 -54.70 -1.46 -4.99
CA GLN A 303 -53.34 -1.06 -5.35
C GLN A 303 -52.34 -2.22 -5.16
N ASN A 304 -52.72 -3.24 -4.38
CA ASN A 304 -51.96 -4.45 -4.13
C ASN A 304 -52.07 -5.54 -5.21
N ARG A 305 -52.87 -5.41 -6.27
CA ARG A 305 -52.89 -6.42 -7.36
C ARG A 305 -51.97 -6.09 -8.54
N CYS A 306 -51.60 -4.82 -8.73
CA CYS A 306 -50.86 -4.37 -9.91
C CYS A 306 -49.33 -4.28 -9.72
N LEU A 307 -48.82 -4.40 -8.49
CA LEU A 307 -47.38 -4.32 -8.21
C LEU A 307 -46.74 -5.71 -8.08
N SER A 308 -45.53 -5.89 -8.62
CA SER A 308 -44.72 -7.09 -8.35
C SER A 308 -44.46 -7.23 -6.84
N PRO A 309 -44.26 -8.46 -6.34
CA PRO A 309 -43.94 -8.67 -4.93
C PRO A 309 -42.71 -7.88 -4.46
N GLU A 310 -41.66 -7.76 -5.29
CA GLU A 310 -40.44 -7.03 -4.92
C GLU A 310 -40.69 -5.52 -4.83
N LEU A 311 -41.36 -4.93 -5.83
CA LEU A 311 -41.65 -3.49 -5.84
C LEU A 311 -42.57 -3.08 -4.68
N ARG A 312 -43.49 -3.96 -4.29
CA ARG A 312 -44.37 -3.73 -3.14
C ARG A 312 -43.61 -3.73 -1.83
N ALA A 313 -42.77 -4.73 -1.61
CA ALA A 313 -41.93 -4.79 -0.41
C ALA A 313 -41.03 -3.55 -0.30
N LEU A 314 -40.45 -3.11 -1.43
CA LEU A 314 -39.61 -1.92 -1.49
C LEU A 314 -40.40 -0.63 -1.19
N ARG A 315 -41.60 -0.49 -1.79
CA ARG A 315 -42.52 0.63 -1.51
C ARG A 315 -42.87 0.68 -0.03
N ASP A 316 -43.31 -0.43 0.53
CA ASP A 316 -43.77 -0.51 1.92
C ASP A 316 -42.63 -0.20 2.89
N GLN A 317 -41.42 -0.70 2.61
CA GLN A 317 -40.22 -0.37 3.35
C GLN A 317 -39.88 1.13 3.28
N LEU A 318 -39.90 1.71 2.09
CA LEU A 318 -39.55 3.11 1.88
C LEU A 318 -40.56 4.06 2.53
N PHE A 319 -41.86 3.80 2.35
CA PHE A 319 -42.93 4.64 2.91
C PHE A 319 -43.04 4.48 4.42
N SER A 320 -42.61 3.34 4.98
CA SER A 320 -42.43 3.19 6.43
C SER A 320 -41.26 4.05 6.95
N ALA A 321 -40.15 4.13 6.21
CA ALA A 321 -38.96 4.89 6.60
C ALA A 321 -39.09 6.41 6.35
N VAL A 322 -39.82 6.79 5.31
CA VAL A 322 -40.09 8.17 4.92
C VAL A 322 -41.58 8.29 4.58
N PRO A 323 -42.44 8.49 5.59
CA PRO A 323 -43.87 8.63 5.38
C PRO A 323 -44.17 9.75 4.38
N GLN A 324 -44.95 9.43 3.36
CA GLN A 324 -45.36 10.35 2.31
C GLN A 324 -46.84 10.70 2.46
N ASN A 325 -47.18 11.97 2.18
CA ASN A 325 -48.56 12.43 2.06
C ASN A 325 -48.69 13.45 0.91
N PRO A 326 -48.55 13.01 -0.36
CA PRO A 326 -48.56 13.91 -1.49
C PRO A 326 -49.96 14.48 -1.72
N HIS A 327 -50.04 15.76 -2.08
CA HIS A 327 -51.31 16.46 -2.24
C HIS A 327 -51.98 16.19 -3.59
N TYR A 328 -51.20 15.89 -4.64
CA TYR A 328 -51.68 15.60 -5.99
C TYR A 328 -52.58 16.67 -6.64
N TYR A 329 -52.67 17.89 -6.11
CA TYR A 329 -53.38 19.03 -6.73
C TYR A 329 -53.27 19.14 -8.26
N PRO A 330 -52.09 18.96 -8.89
CA PRO A 330 -51.99 19.03 -10.36
C PRO A 330 -52.84 17.98 -11.11
N LEU A 331 -53.22 16.87 -10.46
CA LEU A 331 -53.99 15.78 -11.07
C LEU A 331 -55.51 15.95 -10.94
N GLU A 332 -56.00 17.02 -10.29
CA GLU A 332 -57.44 17.26 -10.11
C GLU A 332 -58.19 17.42 -11.44
N VAL A 333 -57.47 17.76 -12.52
CA VAL A 333 -57.99 17.92 -13.88
C VAL A 333 -58.48 16.59 -14.47
N HIS A 334 -58.04 15.44 -13.94
CA HIS A 334 -58.35 14.12 -14.49
C HIS A 334 -59.50 13.42 -13.75
N GLY A 335 -60.25 12.55 -14.44
CA GLY A 335 -61.29 11.70 -13.83
C GLY A 335 -60.75 10.76 -12.75
N SER A 336 -61.62 10.25 -11.87
CA SER A 336 -61.26 9.45 -10.68
C SER A 336 -60.34 8.28 -11.01
N GLU A 337 -60.69 7.50 -12.03
CA GLU A 337 -60.00 6.25 -12.38
C GLU A 337 -58.60 6.55 -12.93
N ILE A 338 -58.48 7.55 -13.80
CA ILE A 338 -57.20 7.99 -14.38
C ILE A 338 -56.30 8.58 -13.29
N ARG A 339 -56.89 9.38 -12.41
CA ARG A 339 -56.19 10.05 -11.30
C ARG A 339 -55.58 9.03 -10.33
N GLU A 340 -56.31 7.97 -9.99
CA GLU A 340 -55.77 6.89 -9.16
C GLU A 340 -54.60 6.15 -9.83
N GLY A 341 -54.70 5.88 -11.14
CA GLY A 341 -53.59 5.28 -11.89
C GLY A 341 -52.33 6.18 -11.91
N MET A 342 -52.50 7.49 -12.09
CA MET A 342 -51.39 8.44 -12.07
C MET A 342 -50.72 8.54 -10.70
N LYS A 343 -51.50 8.55 -9.60
CA LYS A 343 -50.96 8.51 -8.23
C LYS A 343 -50.08 7.30 -8.01
N LEU A 344 -50.55 6.11 -8.41
CA LEU A 344 -49.76 4.88 -8.29
C LEU A 344 -48.46 4.95 -9.12
N GLY A 345 -48.53 5.52 -10.33
CA GLY A 345 -47.35 5.73 -11.18
C GLY A 345 -46.31 6.65 -10.52
N LEU A 346 -46.75 7.73 -9.88
CA LEU A 346 -45.88 8.65 -9.13
C LEU A 346 -45.28 7.98 -7.89
N ASP A 347 -46.03 7.15 -7.18
CA ASP A 347 -45.52 6.41 -6.02
C ASP A 347 -44.40 5.46 -6.44
N ILE A 348 -44.59 4.72 -7.53
CA ILE A 348 -43.54 3.85 -8.10
C ILE A 348 -42.34 4.69 -8.55
N ALA A 349 -42.57 5.82 -9.23
CA ALA A 349 -41.48 6.70 -9.66
C ALA A 349 -40.66 7.23 -8.47
N PHE A 350 -41.31 7.63 -7.39
CA PHE A 350 -40.64 8.04 -6.15
C PHE A 350 -39.79 6.90 -5.57
N VAL A 351 -40.33 5.67 -5.50
CA VAL A 351 -39.59 4.49 -5.02
C VAL A 351 -38.36 4.21 -5.87
N LEU A 352 -38.51 4.15 -7.19
CA LEU A 352 -37.41 3.86 -8.11
C LEU A 352 -36.35 4.96 -8.10
N LEU A 353 -36.76 6.23 -8.04
CA LEU A 353 -35.83 7.35 -7.95
C LEU A 353 -35.08 7.35 -6.61
N SER A 354 -35.76 7.03 -5.52
CA SER A 354 -35.15 6.91 -4.19
C SER A 354 -34.09 5.83 -4.15
N GLU A 355 -34.40 4.63 -4.67
CA GLU A 355 -33.41 3.55 -4.81
C GLU A 355 -32.26 3.96 -5.72
N LYS A 356 -32.55 4.62 -6.84
CA LYS A 356 -31.50 5.08 -7.76
C LYS A 356 -30.57 6.06 -7.06
N ILE A 357 -31.08 7.10 -6.38
CA ILE A 357 -30.30 8.09 -5.63
C ILE A 357 -29.52 7.45 -4.48
N ARG A 358 -30.13 6.49 -3.77
CA ARG A 358 -29.48 5.73 -2.70
C ARG A 358 -28.26 4.95 -3.20
N ASN A 359 -28.37 4.38 -4.40
CA ASN A 359 -27.36 3.52 -4.99
C ASN A 359 -26.42 4.24 -5.97
N VAL A 360 -26.51 5.58 -6.10
CA VAL A 360 -25.54 6.32 -6.91
C VAL A 360 -24.16 6.23 -6.27
N ASP A 361 -23.21 5.76 -7.07
CA ASP A 361 -21.80 5.79 -6.74
C ASP A 361 -21.31 7.25 -6.69
N PRO A 362 -20.70 7.70 -5.56
CA PRO A 362 -20.09 9.02 -5.45
C PRO A 362 -19.14 9.36 -6.61
N ILE A 363 -18.44 8.37 -7.16
CA ILE A 363 -17.45 8.56 -8.23
C ILE A 363 -18.14 8.94 -9.56
N ASN A 364 -19.28 8.32 -9.86
CA ASN A 364 -20.02 8.49 -11.12
C ASN A 364 -21.18 9.50 -11.01
N PHE A 365 -21.33 10.14 -9.86
CA PHE A 365 -22.41 11.09 -9.58
C PHE A 365 -22.41 12.31 -10.53
N ARG A 366 -21.24 12.65 -11.08
CA ARG A 366 -20.99 13.87 -11.87
C ARG A 366 -21.88 14.00 -13.10
N GLU A 367 -22.12 12.90 -13.83
CA GLU A 367 -22.80 12.93 -15.12
C GLU A 367 -24.34 12.95 -15.00
N GLY A 368 -24.89 12.60 -13.83
CA GLY A 368 -26.33 12.47 -13.61
C GLY A 368 -26.97 13.52 -12.70
N LYS A 369 -26.17 14.41 -12.11
CA LYS A 369 -26.59 15.33 -11.04
C LYS A 369 -27.80 16.19 -11.44
N ASP A 370 -27.75 16.81 -12.62
CA ASP A 370 -28.82 17.71 -13.09
C ASP A 370 -30.11 16.94 -13.40
N GLY A 371 -29.98 15.68 -13.85
CA GLY A 371 -31.11 14.79 -14.09
C GLY A 371 -31.87 14.44 -12.82
N PHE A 372 -31.20 14.21 -11.69
CA PHE A 372 -31.89 13.92 -10.42
C PHE A 372 -32.63 15.13 -9.88
N GLY A 373 -32.05 16.33 -9.98
CA GLY A 373 -32.67 17.56 -9.49
C GLY A 373 -34.02 17.86 -10.15
N ASN A 374 -34.13 17.63 -11.46
CA ASN A 374 -35.37 17.85 -12.22
C ASN A 374 -36.48 16.89 -11.77
N HIS A 375 -36.22 15.58 -11.72
CA HIS A 375 -37.21 14.59 -11.29
C HIS A 375 -37.68 14.81 -9.84
N LEU A 376 -36.78 15.24 -8.94
CA LEU A 376 -37.16 15.56 -7.56
C LEU A 376 -38.08 16.79 -7.50
N SER A 377 -37.85 17.79 -8.35
CA SER A 377 -38.70 18.99 -8.43
C SER A 377 -40.09 18.64 -8.96
N GLU A 378 -40.19 17.73 -9.94
CA GLU A 378 -41.48 17.21 -10.41
C GLU A 378 -42.24 16.48 -9.29
N LEU A 379 -41.58 15.65 -8.48
CA LEU A 379 -42.22 15.00 -7.34
C LEU A 379 -42.65 15.99 -6.24
N GLU A 380 -41.86 17.03 -5.97
CA GLU A 380 -42.22 18.11 -5.04
C GLU A 380 -43.50 18.83 -5.47
N THR A 381 -43.66 19.10 -6.78
CA THR A 381 -44.89 19.73 -7.29
C THR A 381 -46.14 18.86 -7.14
N MET A 382 -45.98 17.55 -6.93
CA MET A 382 -47.07 16.62 -6.59
C MET A 382 -47.27 16.47 -5.07
N GLY A 383 -46.41 17.09 -4.26
CA GLY A 383 -46.46 17.09 -2.80
C GLY A 383 -45.60 16.04 -2.11
N TYR A 384 -44.71 15.35 -2.83
CA TYR A 384 -43.81 14.38 -2.20
C TYR A 384 -42.74 15.07 -1.34
N ASN A 385 -42.44 14.48 -0.20
CA ASN A 385 -41.33 14.89 0.64
C ASN A 385 -40.02 14.26 0.14
N VAL A 386 -39.23 15.06 -0.57
CA VAL A 386 -37.92 14.65 -1.12
C VAL A 386 -36.73 15.24 -0.34
N SER A 387 -36.96 15.85 0.83
CA SER A 387 -35.91 16.53 1.61
C SER A 387 -34.68 15.65 1.86
N LYS A 388 -34.89 14.41 2.34
CA LYS A 388 -33.82 13.42 2.56
C LYS A 388 -33.06 13.06 1.27
N LEU A 389 -33.74 13.02 0.13
CA LEU A 389 -33.10 12.75 -1.17
C LEU A 389 -32.24 13.94 -1.62
N ARG A 390 -32.72 15.18 -1.43
CA ARG A 390 -31.93 16.40 -1.69
C ARG A 390 -30.73 16.51 -0.75
N GLU A 391 -30.89 16.18 0.53
CA GLU A 391 -29.76 16.14 1.49
C GLU A 391 -28.69 15.15 1.05
N ARG A 392 -29.09 13.96 0.59
CA ARG A 392 -28.15 12.98 0.03
C ARG A 392 -27.45 13.54 -1.21
N LEU A 393 -28.18 14.14 -2.13
CA LEU A 393 -27.63 14.74 -3.36
C LEU A 393 -26.61 15.85 -3.06
N ASN A 394 -26.92 16.71 -2.09
CA ASN A 394 -26.03 17.78 -1.64
C ASN A 394 -24.79 17.23 -0.92
N SER A 395 -24.96 16.14 -0.17
CA SER A 395 -23.84 15.45 0.47
C SER A 395 -22.87 14.87 -0.56
N LEU A 396 -23.40 14.25 -1.62
CA LEU A 396 -22.59 13.74 -2.74
C LEU A 396 -21.88 14.88 -3.48
N ASP A 397 -22.54 16.02 -3.72
CA ASP A 397 -21.92 17.20 -4.33
C ASP A 397 -20.77 17.78 -3.47
N SER A 398 -20.94 17.79 -2.16
CA SER A 398 -19.91 18.23 -1.21
C SER A 398 -18.69 17.30 -1.21
N ILE A 399 -18.91 15.99 -1.27
CA ILE A 399 -17.84 14.99 -1.39
C ILE A 399 -17.07 15.21 -2.69
N TRP A 400 -17.78 15.36 -3.81
CA TRP A 400 -17.18 15.57 -5.11
C TRP A 400 -16.33 16.85 -5.18
N LYS A 401 -16.82 17.98 -4.65
CA LYS A 401 -16.04 19.23 -4.57
C LYS A 401 -14.74 19.08 -3.77
N LYS A 402 -14.77 18.28 -2.70
CA LYS A 402 -13.56 18.00 -1.91
C LYS A 402 -12.59 17.13 -2.70
N GLU A 403 -13.09 16.16 -3.47
CA GLU A 403 -12.28 15.32 -4.34
C GLU A 403 -11.59 16.13 -5.44
N GLU A 404 -12.28 17.09 -6.05
CA GLU A 404 -11.71 18.00 -7.05
C GLU A 404 -10.49 18.76 -6.51
N VAL A 405 -10.59 19.34 -5.31
CA VAL A 405 -9.47 20.01 -4.65
C VAL A 405 -8.31 19.05 -4.39
N VAL A 406 -8.59 17.81 -3.97
CA VAL A 406 -7.55 16.81 -3.74
C VAL A 406 -6.82 16.47 -5.06
N LEU A 407 -7.55 16.31 -6.16
CA LEU A 407 -6.97 16.05 -7.48
C LEU A 407 -6.04 17.19 -7.92
N ASP A 408 -6.44 18.43 -7.73
CA ASP A 408 -5.59 19.60 -8.03
C ASP A 408 -4.31 19.62 -7.19
N THR A 409 -4.41 19.30 -5.89
CA THR A 409 -3.21 19.21 -5.02
C THR A 409 -2.29 18.06 -5.43
N ILE A 410 -2.83 16.93 -5.90
CA ILE A 410 -2.04 15.82 -6.42
C ILE A 410 -1.27 16.28 -7.66
N ALA A 411 -1.93 16.97 -8.59
CA ALA A 411 -1.29 17.48 -9.80
C ALA A 411 -0.15 18.47 -9.46
N SER A 412 -0.37 19.38 -8.51
CA SER A 412 0.67 20.31 -8.03
C SER A 412 1.86 19.57 -7.41
N LEU A 413 1.63 18.61 -6.53
CA LEU A 413 2.70 17.83 -5.89
C LEU A 413 3.46 16.96 -6.90
N GLN A 414 2.80 16.44 -7.93
CA GLN A 414 3.45 15.69 -8.99
C GLN A 414 4.42 16.56 -9.80
N ALA A 415 4.09 17.84 -10.01
CA ALA A 415 5.00 18.78 -10.65
C ALA A 415 6.24 19.04 -9.78
N GLU A 416 6.06 19.28 -8.48
CA GLU A 416 7.16 19.49 -7.53
C GLU A 416 8.10 18.28 -7.45
N VAL A 417 7.55 17.06 -7.33
CA VAL A 417 8.34 15.83 -7.34
C VAL A 417 9.15 15.69 -8.63
N LYS A 418 8.59 16.08 -9.77
CA LYS A 418 9.29 16.02 -11.06
C LYS A 418 10.49 16.97 -11.09
N ASP A 419 10.35 18.16 -10.52
CA ASP A 419 11.43 19.14 -10.45
C ASP A 419 12.54 18.66 -9.49
N GLU A 420 12.19 18.16 -8.31
CA GLU A 420 13.16 17.57 -7.36
C GLU A 420 13.90 16.37 -7.95
N MET A 421 13.20 15.51 -8.70
CA MET A 421 13.84 14.38 -9.40
C MET A 421 14.88 14.85 -10.44
N ALA A 422 14.60 15.94 -11.15
CA ALA A 422 15.55 16.51 -12.11
C ALA A 422 16.81 17.05 -11.41
N GLU A 423 16.66 17.67 -10.24
CA GLU A 423 17.79 18.13 -9.42
C GLU A 423 18.62 16.94 -8.88
N LEU A 424 17.95 15.87 -8.42
CA LEU A 424 18.62 14.64 -7.97
C LEU A 424 19.44 13.98 -9.08
N ASP A 425 18.94 13.95 -10.32
CA ASP A 425 19.66 13.44 -11.48
C ASP A 425 20.90 14.28 -11.79
N ALA A 426 20.79 15.62 -11.68
CA ALA A 426 21.93 16.52 -11.86
C ALA A 426 23.00 16.29 -10.77
N ALA A 427 22.60 16.15 -9.51
CA ALA A 427 23.50 15.86 -8.40
C ALA A 427 24.18 14.48 -8.58
N THR A 428 23.43 13.46 -9.00
CA THR A 428 23.95 12.11 -9.26
C THR A 428 25.01 12.11 -10.35
N LYS A 429 24.80 12.86 -11.44
CA LYS A 429 25.82 13.05 -12.50
C LYS A 429 27.09 13.69 -11.94
N LYS A 430 26.97 14.67 -11.03
CA LYS A 430 28.13 15.31 -10.38
C LYS A 430 28.89 14.32 -9.49
N VAL A 431 28.20 13.51 -8.70
CA VAL A 431 28.82 12.45 -7.87
C VAL A 431 29.61 11.46 -8.73
N ASN A 432 29.05 11.03 -9.86
CA ASN A 432 29.74 10.11 -10.75
C ASN A 432 31.01 10.72 -11.38
N ARG A 433 31.00 12.02 -11.73
CA ARG A 433 32.21 12.73 -12.19
C ARG A 433 33.28 12.82 -11.10
N LEU A 434 32.89 13.07 -9.85
CA LEU A 434 33.85 13.08 -8.74
C LEU A 434 34.43 11.69 -8.50
N LYS A 435 33.63 10.64 -8.64
CA LYS A 435 34.07 9.26 -8.51
C LYS A 435 35.14 8.90 -9.55
N THR A 436 35.00 9.34 -10.81
CA THR A 436 36.01 9.10 -11.85
C THR A 436 37.32 9.81 -11.53
N HIS A 437 37.27 11.07 -11.08
CA HIS A 437 38.49 11.77 -10.64
C HIS A 437 39.18 11.10 -9.46
N ILE A 438 38.43 10.58 -8.48
CA ILE A 438 39.01 9.83 -7.36
C ILE A 438 39.77 8.60 -7.86
N THR A 439 39.23 7.87 -8.85
CA THR A 439 39.92 6.71 -9.43
C THR A 439 41.16 7.08 -10.22
N GLU A 440 41.12 8.18 -10.97
CA GLU A 440 42.27 8.70 -11.72
C GLU A 440 43.41 9.09 -10.77
N LEU A 441 43.12 9.90 -9.75
CA LEU A 441 44.10 10.31 -8.74
C LEU A 441 44.68 9.11 -7.98
N SER A 442 43.87 8.09 -7.69
CA SER A 442 44.36 6.87 -7.04
C SER A 442 45.35 6.10 -7.91
N ASN A 443 45.19 6.11 -9.23
CA ASN A 443 46.11 5.45 -10.16
C ASN A 443 47.43 6.22 -10.23
N GLU A 444 47.38 7.55 -10.32
CA GLU A 444 48.57 8.42 -10.29
C GLU A 444 49.36 8.25 -8.98
N MET A 445 48.65 8.16 -7.84
CA MET A 445 49.28 7.90 -6.54
C MET A 445 50.00 6.54 -6.51
N ASN A 446 49.44 5.51 -7.14
CA ASN A 446 50.10 4.20 -7.20
C ASN A 446 51.32 4.23 -8.12
N GLN A 447 51.24 4.91 -9.26
CA GLN A 447 52.39 5.06 -10.16
C GLN A 447 53.56 5.77 -9.47
N THR A 448 53.29 6.91 -8.82
CA THR A 448 54.32 7.66 -8.10
C THR A 448 54.91 6.86 -6.93
N LYS A 449 54.12 5.99 -6.30
CA LYS A 449 54.60 5.05 -5.29
C LYS A 449 55.56 4.00 -5.86
N ASP A 450 55.28 3.45 -7.04
CA ASP A 450 56.16 2.48 -7.69
C ASP A 450 57.49 3.12 -8.12
N GLU A 451 57.43 4.36 -8.65
CA GLU A 451 58.61 5.17 -8.96
C GLU A 451 59.46 5.44 -7.71
N MET A 452 58.81 5.73 -6.58
CA MET A 452 59.48 5.92 -5.29
C MET A 452 60.20 4.64 -4.81
N GLU A 453 59.59 3.46 -4.95
CA GLU A 453 60.23 2.22 -4.52
C GLU A 453 61.39 1.84 -5.46
N SER A 454 61.26 2.11 -6.75
CA SER A 454 62.36 1.96 -7.73
C SER A 454 63.56 2.86 -7.40
N THR A 455 63.31 4.15 -7.14
CA THR A 455 64.38 5.09 -6.74
C THR A 455 65.02 4.71 -5.41
N LYS A 456 64.24 4.23 -4.44
CA LYS A 456 64.75 3.70 -3.16
C LYS A 456 65.64 2.47 -3.35
N SER A 457 65.25 1.54 -4.24
CA SER A 457 66.10 0.40 -4.62
C SER A 457 67.42 0.86 -5.26
N HIS A 458 67.36 1.85 -6.16
CA HIS A 458 68.55 2.44 -6.77
C HIS A 458 69.49 3.08 -5.73
N ILE A 459 68.94 3.84 -4.78
CA ILE A 459 69.71 4.42 -3.67
C ILE A 459 70.43 3.33 -2.86
N ASN A 460 69.74 2.23 -2.54
CA ASN A 460 70.34 1.12 -1.80
C ASN A 460 71.49 0.45 -2.57
N ASN A 461 71.33 0.25 -3.88
CA ASN A 461 72.42 -0.25 -4.73
C ASN A 461 73.63 0.70 -4.75
N CYS A 462 73.41 2.01 -4.90
CA CYS A 462 74.49 2.99 -4.82
C CYS A 462 75.18 3.00 -3.45
N ARG A 463 74.43 2.87 -2.35
CA ARG A 463 74.99 2.74 -1.00
C ARG A 463 75.92 1.52 -0.89
N SER A 464 75.51 0.36 -1.40
CA SER A 464 76.35 -0.85 -1.43
C SER A 464 77.66 -0.62 -2.19
N LYS A 465 77.61 0.03 -3.36
CA LYS A 465 78.83 0.38 -4.13
C LYS A 465 79.74 1.35 -3.38
N ILE A 466 79.18 2.32 -2.66
CA ILE A 466 79.95 3.23 -1.81
C ILE A 466 80.66 2.44 -0.70
N GLU A 467 79.99 1.49 -0.03
CA GLU A 467 80.60 0.65 0.99
C GLU A 467 81.73 -0.24 0.44
N GLU A 468 81.53 -0.87 -0.73
CA GLU A 468 82.56 -1.67 -1.40
C GLU A 468 83.79 -0.84 -1.78
N THR A 469 83.58 0.38 -2.29
CA THR A 469 84.70 1.26 -2.64
C THR A 469 85.42 1.77 -1.40
N LEU A 470 84.70 2.09 -0.32
CA LEU A 470 85.26 2.47 0.97
C LEU A 470 86.11 1.35 1.58
N THR A 471 85.63 0.11 1.58
CA THR A 471 86.38 -1.06 2.07
C THR A 471 87.65 -1.31 1.23
N ARG A 472 87.57 -1.13 -0.08
CA ARG A 472 88.75 -1.22 -0.97
C ARG A 472 89.76 -0.11 -0.68
N ALA A 473 89.31 1.13 -0.50
CA ALA A 473 90.15 2.28 -0.19
C ALA A 473 90.85 2.12 1.17
N THR A 474 90.13 1.70 2.21
CA THR A 474 90.69 1.44 3.54
C THR A 474 91.72 0.32 3.52
N LYS A 475 91.50 -0.77 2.75
CA LYS A 475 92.51 -1.83 2.55
C LYS A 475 93.77 -1.30 1.87
N LYS A 476 93.65 -0.47 0.84
CA LYS A 476 94.80 0.19 0.20
C LYS A 476 95.54 1.09 1.18
N ARG A 477 94.83 1.91 1.95
CA ARG A 477 95.41 2.81 2.97
C ARG A 477 96.19 2.02 4.04
N ARG A 478 95.66 0.89 4.53
CA ARG A 478 96.38 0.01 5.48
C ARG A 478 97.68 -0.55 4.90
N LYS A 479 97.68 -0.96 3.63
CA LYS A 479 98.90 -1.42 2.95
C LYS A 479 99.95 -0.31 2.83
N ALA A 480 99.52 0.91 2.51
CA ALA A 480 100.41 2.07 2.44
C ALA A 480 101.05 2.36 3.81
N TYR A 481 100.26 2.41 4.89
CA TYR A 481 100.80 2.59 6.25
C TYR A 481 101.78 1.48 6.66
N LYS A 482 101.52 0.22 6.26
CA LYS A 482 102.46 -0.87 6.53
C LYS A 482 103.78 -0.67 5.78
N LEU A 483 103.73 -0.35 4.50
CA LEU A 483 104.92 -0.03 3.69
C LEU A 483 105.73 1.13 4.29
N GLU A 484 105.05 2.17 4.77
CA GLU A 484 105.68 3.33 5.41
C GLU A 484 106.34 2.95 6.75
N SER A 485 105.68 2.12 7.55
CA SER A 485 106.28 1.54 8.77
C SER A 485 107.48 0.65 8.48
N ASP A 486 107.39 -0.22 7.46
CA ASP A 486 108.48 -1.10 7.03
C ASP A 486 109.68 -0.26 6.53
N PHE A 487 109.41 0.79 5.74
CA PHE A 487 110.44 1.73 5.26
C PHE A 487 111.11 2.48 6.42
N ALA A 488 110.33 2.98 7.39
CA ALA A 488 110.88 3.65 8.56
C ALA A 488 111.79 2.72 9.40
N SER A 489 111.42 1.44 9.53
CA SER A 489 112.23 0.42 10.20
C SER A 489 113.57 0.17 9.48
N VAL A 490 113.56 0.06 8.15
CA VAL A 490 114.78 -0.08 7.34
C VAL A 490 115.68 1.15 7.48
N ALA A 491 115.12 2.36 7.43
CA ALA A 491 115.89 3.59 7.54
C ALA A 491 116.60 3.77 8.91
N GLN A 492 116.07 3.17 9.98
CA GLN A 492 116.65 3.21 11.33
C GLN A 492 117.68 2.11 11.61
N SER A 493 117.84 1.14 10.71
CA SER A 493 118.82 0.06 10.88
C SER A 493 120.23 0.61 10.66
N GLN A 494 121.15 0.35 11.60
CA GLN A 494 122.56 0.77 11.47
C GLN A 494 123.22 0.00 10.31
N TRP A 495 123.56 0.73 9.25
CA TRP A 495 124.34 0.22 8.13
C TRP A 495 125.76 -0.05 8.64
N LEU A 496 126.09 -1.33 8.89
CA LEU A 496 127.43 -1.79 9.26
C LEU A 496 128.30 -2.04 8.02
#